data_AF-A0A286IT12-F1
#
_entry.id   AF-A0A286IT12-F1
#
_cell.length_a   1.000
_cell.length_b   1.000
_cell.length_c   1.000
_cell.angle_alpha   90.00
_cell.angle_beta   90.00
_cell.angle_gamma   90.00
#
_symmetry.space_group_name_H-M   'P 1'
#
loop_
_entity.id
_entity.type
_entity.pdbx_description
1 polymer ?
#
loop_
_entity_poly.entity_id
_entity_poly.type
_entity_poly.pdbx_seq_one_letter_code
_entity_poly.pdbx_strand_id
1 'polypeptide(L)'
;MARIDINKPYEEFLKSQVEAGLFRSITAAAEDAIRRQMEDYENRRINSVLAEIAKGEADVLDGKTQVYSAELMSDIVKSSREEVRKKSQASV
;
A
#
# COMPACT_ATOMS: atom_id res chain seq x y z
N MET A 1 12.19 -24.80 16.77
CA MET A 1 11.05 -24.08 16.15
C MET A 1 10.44 -23.17 17.20
N ALA A 2 10.19 -21.89 16.87
CA ALA A 2 9.45 -21.01 17.75
C ALA A 2 7.99 -21.48 17.85
N ARG A 3 7.43 -21.47 19.06
CA ARG A 3 6.02 -21.82 19.28
C ARG A 3 5.19 -20.56 19.09
N ILE A 4 4.19 -20.61 18.22
CA ILE A 4 3.23 -19.53 18.04
C ILE A 4 2.03 -19.86 18.90
N ASP A 5 1.80 -19.08 19.95
CA ASP A 5 0.60 -19.19 20.77
C ASP A 5 -0.54 -18.43 20.08
N ILE A 6 -1.59 -19.16 19.72
CA ILE A 6 -2.75 -18.64 19.01
C ILE A 6 -3.88 -18.47 20.02
N ASN A 7 -4.53 -17.30 20.04
CA ASN A 7 -5.67 -17.08 20.94
C ASN A 7 -6.83 -18.04 20.61
N LYS A 8 -7.54 -18.47 21.66
CA LYS A 8 -8.61 -19.49 21.60
C LYS A 8 -9.62 -19.31 20.44
N PRO A 9 -10.13 -18.10 20.12
CA PRO A 9 -11.08 -17.96 19.02
C PRO A 9 -10.49 -18.34 17.65
N TYR A 10 -9.22 -18.02 17.42
CA TYR A 10 -8.54 -18.35 16.17
C TYR A 10 -8.17 -19.83 16.11
N GLU A 11 -7.81 -20.42 17.25
CA GLU A 11 -7.57 -21.87 17.33
C GLU A 11 -8.85 -22.67 17.05
N GLU A 12 -9.99 -22.27 17.61
CA GLU A 12 -11.30 -22.87 17.35
C GLU A 12 -11.71 -22.73 15.88
N PHE A 13 -11.46 -21.57 15.27
CA PHE A 13 -11.67 -21.38 13.84
C PHE A 13 -10.78 -22.30 12.99
N LEU A 14 -9.49 -22.40 13.28
CA LEU A 14 -8.61 -23.29 12.53
C LEU A 14 -9.01 -24.77 12.70
N LYS A 15 -9.49 -25.16 13.89
CA LYS A 15 -10.05 -26.50 14.14
C LYS A 15 -11.28 -26.77 13.29
N SER A 16 -12.23 -25.85 13.22
CA SER A 16 -13.46 -26.04 12.43
C SER A 16 -13.16 -26.22 10.93
N GLN A 17 -12.12 -25.56 10.42
CA GLN A 17 -11.68 -25.72 9.03
C GLN A 17 -11.08 -27.11 8.76
N VAL A 18 -10.41 -27.72 9.75
CA VAL A 18 -9.93 -29.11 9.66
C VAL A 18 -11.07 -30.11 9.78
N GLU A 19 -12.00 -29.88 10.72
CA GLU A 19 -13.19 -30.72 10.91
C GLU A 19 -14.10 -30.71 9.67
N ALA A 20 -14.18 -29.59 8.96
CA ALA A 20 -14.87 -29.47 7.68
C ALA A 20 -14.13 -30.14 6.51
N GLY A 21 -12.93 -30.70 6.73
CA GLY A 21 -12.13 -31.37 5.71
C GLY A 21 -11.44 -30.42 4.72
N LEU A 22 -11.44 -29.11 4.97
CA LEU A 22 -10.81 -28.12 4.09
C LEU A 22 -9.28 -28.17 4.17
N PHE A 23 -8.74 -28.55 5.33
CA PHE A 23 -7.31 -28.69 5.54
C PHE A 23 -6.98 -29.99 6.29
N ARG A 24 -5.81 -30.54 5.98
CA ARG A 24 -5.28 -31.75 6.63
C ARG A 24 -4.88 -31.56 8.10
N SER A 25 -4.61 -30.31 8.51
CA SER A 25 -4.17 -29.96 9.87
C SER A 25 -4.29 -28.45 10.13
N ILE A 26 -4.28 -28.08 11.41
CA ILE A 26 -4.26 -26.67 11.85
C ILE A 26 -3.06 -25.93 11.27
N THR A 27 -1.89 -26.58 11.23
CA THR A 27 -0.67 -26.00 10.64
C THR A 27 -0.86 -25.67 9.17
N ALA A 28 -1.46 -26.57 8.38
CA ALA A 28 -1.71 -26.31 6.95
C ALA A 28 -2.69 -25.14 6.75
N ALA A 29 -3.71 -25.03 7.60
CA ALA A 29 -4.64 -23.90 7.57
C ALA A 29 -3.96 -22.57 7.94
N ALA A 30 -3.07 -22.58 8.94
CA ALA A 30 -2.31 -21.41 9.35
C ALA A 30 -1.28 -20.97 8.30
N GLU A 31 -0.57 -21.92 7.67
CA GLU A 31 0.35 -21.65 6.56
C GLU A 31 -0.37 -21.02 5.36
N ASP A 32 -1.57 -21.51 5.01
CA ASP A 32 -2.38 -20.92 3.94
C ASP A 32 -2.83 -19.49 4.29
N ALA A 33 -3.23 -19.24 5.54
CA ALA A 33 -3.60 -17.90 6.00
C ALA A 33 -2.43 -16.92 5.90
N ILE A 34 -1.22 -17.33 6.29
CA ILE A 34 0.00 -16.52 6.16
C ILE A 34 0.31 -16.26 4.68
N ARG A 35 0.24 -17.29 3.84
CA ARG A 35 0.46 -17.16 2.39
C ARG A 35 -0.49 -16.11 1.78
N ARG A 36 -1.78 -16.17 2.10
CA ARG A 36 -2.76 -15.17 1.65
C ARG A 36 -2.43 -13.77 2.15
N GLN A 37 -2.01 -13.62 3.40
CA GLN A 37 -1.60 -12.33 3.92
C GLN A 37 -0.40 -11.75 3.17
N MET A 38 0.57 -12.60 2.80
CA MET A 38 1.71 -12.19 1.97
C MET A 38 1.29 -11.75 0.58
N GLU A 39 0.38 -12.50 -0.06
CA GLU A 39 -0.18 -12.14 -1.37
C GLU A 39 -0.95 -10.82 -1.32
N ASP A 40 -1.79 -10.62 -0.31
CA ASP A 40 -2.55 -9.39 -0.12
C ASP A 40 -1.62 -8.18 0.11
N TYR A 41 -0.55 -8.38 0.89
CA TYR A 41 0.45 -7.34 1.12
C TYR A 41 1.12 -6.93 -0.21
N GLU A 42 1.52 -7.91 -1.01
CA GLU A 42 2.17 -7.65 -2.29
C GLU A 42 1.21 -7.00 -3.30
N ASN A 43 -0.05 -7.47 -3.35
CA ASN A 43 -1.09 -6.87 -4.18
C ASN A 43 -1.34 -5.40 -3.81
N ARG A 44 -1.36 -5.06 -2.52
CA ARG A 44 -1.48 -3.66 -2.07
C ARG A 44 -0.29 -2.83 -2.53
N ARG A 45 0.93 -3.36 -2.43
CA ARG A 45 2.14 -2.69 -2.91
C ARG A 45 2.07 -2.42 -4.41
N ILE A 46 1.72 -3.43 -5.22
CA ILE A 46 1.58 -3.29 -6.67
C ILE A 46 0.49 -2.27 -7.02
N ASN A 47 -0.68 -2.38 -6.39
CA ASN A 47 -1.80 -1.48 -6.64
C ASN A 47 -1.48 -0.03 -6.28
N SER A 48 -0.69 0.21 -5.21
CA SER A 48 -0.25 1.57 -4.89
C SER A 48 0.63 2.18 -5.99
N VAL A 49 1.51 1.38 -6.60
CA VAL A 49 2.36 1.85 -7.70
C VAL A 49 1.52 2.11 -8.95
N LEU A 50 0.61 1.20 -9.29
CA LEU A 50 -0.30 1.37 -10.43
C LEU A 50 -1.20 2.60 -10.27
N ALA A 51 -1.67 2.89 -9.05
CA ALA A 51 -2.47 4.08 -8.79
C ALA A 51 -1.67 5.37 -9.03
N GLU A 52 -0.40 5.44 -8.59
CA GLU A 52 0.46 6.61 -8.86
C GLU A 52 0.81 6.74 -10.34
N ILE A 53 1.01 5.62 -11.06
CA ILE A 53 1.19 5.63 -12.52
C ILE A 53 -0.06 6.18 -13.21
N ALA A 54 -1.24 5.65 -12.89
CA ALA A 54 -2.50 6.11 -13.48
C ALA A 54 -2.76 7.59 -13.23
N LYS A 55 -2.40 8.08 -12.03
CA LYS A 55 -2.45 9.51 -11.71
C LYS A 55 -1.48 10.31 -12.58
N GLY A 56 -0.24 9.85 -12.75
CA GLY A 56 0.73 10.47 -13.64
C GLY A 56 0.27 10.50 -15.11
N GLU A 57 -0.33 9.42 -15.59
CA GLU A 57 -0.91 9.35 -16.94
C GLU A 57 -2.05 10.36 -17.13
N ALA A 58 -2.93 10.49 -16.14
CA ALA A 58 -3.98 11.51 -16.15
C ALA A 58 -3.40 12.93 -16.17
N ASP A 59 -2.37 13.21 -15.37
CA ASP A 59 -1.69 14.52 -15.36
C ASP A 59 -1.01 14.82 -16.71
N VAL A 60 -0.46 13.82 -17.39
CA VAL A 60 0.09 13.95 -18.76
C VAL A 60 -1.01 14.30 -19.75
N LEU A 61 -2.15 13.60 -19.72
CA LEU A 61 -3.28 13.86 -20.61
C LEU A 61 -3.89 15.25 -20.40
N ASP A 62 -3.94 15.71 -19.14
CA ASP A 62 -4.39 17.04 -18.76
C ASP A 62 -3.38 18.15 -19.09
N GLY A 63 -2.19 17.81 -19.61
CA GLY A 63 -1.12 18.76 -19.92
C GLY A 63 -0.44 19.35 -18.68
N LYS A 64 -0.62 18.76 -17.50
CA LYS A 64 0.00 19.17 -16.23
C LYS A 64 1.43 18.65 -16.12
N THR A 65 2.24 18.91 -17.14
CA THR A 65 3.64 18.46 -17.21
C THR A 65 4.59 19.65 -17.32
N GLN A 66 5.83 19.45 -16.88
CA GLN A 66 6.92 20.38 -17.13
C GLN A 66 8.03 19.67 -17.88
N VAL A 67 8.66 20.37 -18.81
CA VAL A 67 9.82 19.85 -19.55
C VAL A 67 10.97 19.66 -18.58
N TYR A 68 11.62 18.50 -18.63
CA TYR A 68 12.81 18.23 -17.84
C TYR A 68 13.96 19.15 -18.26
N SER A 69 14.56 19.82 -17.29
CA SER A 69 15.78 20.62 -17.42
C SER A 69 16.68 20.42 -16.20
N ALA A 70 17.95 20.81 -16.29
CA ALA A 70 18.88 20.70 -15.15
C ALA A 70 18.44 21.61 -13.98
N GLU A 71 17.73 22.69 -14.27
CA GLU A 71 17.26 23.69 -13.33
C GLU A 71 15.89 23.37 -12.72
N LEU A 72 15.17 22.38 -13.26
CA LEU A 72 13.78 22.05 -12.90
C LEU A 72 13.56 21.94 -11.39
N MET A 73 14.45 21.26 -10.67
CA MET A 73 14.32 21.09 -9.21
C MET A 73 14.44 22.42 -8.47
N SER A 74 15.32 23.32 -8.93
CA SER A 74 15.47 24.66 -8.36
C SER A 74 14.18 25.48 -8.55
N ASP A 75 13.56 25.36 -9.72
CA ASP A 75 12.33 26.08 -10.06
C ASP A 75 11.12 25.54 -9.29
N ILE A 76 11.04 24.21 -9.10
CA ILE A 76 10.04 23.58 -8.23
C ILE A 76 10.17 24.07 -6.78
N VAL A 77 11.40 24.15 -6.25
CA VAL A 77 11.62 24.63 -4.87
C VAL A 77 11.23 26.10 -4.72
N LYS A 78 11.58 26.96 -5.68
CA LYS A 78 11.21 28.38 -5.66
C LYS A 78 9.70 28.57 -5.70
N SER A 79 9.02 27.95 -6.67
CA SER A 79 7.56 28.03 -6.82
C SER A 79 6.83 27.52 -5.57
N SER A 80 7.27 26.38 -5.00
CA SER A 80 6.71 25.83 -3.77
C SER A 80 6.83 26.78 -2.58
N ARG A 81 7.99 27.45 -2.42
CA ARG A 81 8.19 28.45 -1.34
C ARG A 81 7.27 29.66 -1.51
N GLU A 82 7.06 30.10 -2.74
CA GLU A 82 6.13 31.20 -3.05
C GLU A 82 4.68 30.84 -2.76
N GLU A 83 4.25 29.62 -3.10
CA GLU A 83 2.90 29.15 -2.77
C GLU A 83 2.66 29.06 -1.26
N VAL A 84 3.62 28.52 -0.50
CA VAL A 84 3.54 28.45 0.97
C VAL A 84 3.44 29.86 1.56
N ARG A 85 4.26 30.80 1.06
CA ARG A 85 4.21 32.20 1.50
C ARG A 85 2.86 32.85 1.19
N LYS A 86 2.30 32.64 0.00
CA LYS A 86 0.96 33.14 -0.37
C LYS A 86 -0.13 32.56 0.51
N LYS A 87 -0.10 31.25 0.82
CA LYS A 87 -1.06 30.60 1.74
C LYS A 87 -0.97 31.16 3.16
N SER A 88 0.23 31.44 3.66
CA SER A 88 0.42 32.06 4.99
C SER A 88 -0.10 33.50 5.07
N GLN A 89 -0.09 34.25 3.97
CA GLN A 89 -0.60 35.62 3.92
C GLN A 89 -2.11 35.71 3.69
N ALA A 90 -2.73 34.68 3.10
CA ALA A 90 -4.18 34.60 2.88
C ALA A 90 -4.96 34.06 4.10
N SER A 91 -4.27 33.60 5.14
CA SER A 91 -4.88 33.03 6.37
C SER A 91 -4.91 34.04 7.54
N VAL A 92 -4.69 35.34 7.25
CA VAL A 92 -4.79 36.49 8.16
C VAL A 92 -5.84 37.44 7.60
#